data_AF-A0A2R9SRA2-F1
#
_entry.id   AF-A0A2R9SRA2-F1
#
_cell.length_a   1.000
_cell.length_b   1.000
_cell.length_c   1.000
_cell.angle_alpha   90.00
_cell.angle_beta   90.00
_cell.angle_gamma   90.00
#
_symmetry.space_group_name_H-M   'P 1'
#
loop_
_entity.id
_entity.type
_entity.pdbx_description
1 polymer ?
#
loop_
_entity_poly.entity_id
_entity_poly.type
_entity_poly.pdbx_seq_one_letter_code
_entity_poly.pdbx_strand_id
1 'polypeptide(L)' 'MYLITGGKIITEEAILEGFDLLIAGNRIEKVVKQGEFNPDETIQVIDAEGGYISPGFS' A
#
# COMPACT_ATOMS: atom_id res chain seq x y z
N MET A 1 -12.38 -1.53 2.51
CA MET A 1 -11.04 -0.91 2.59
C MET A 1 -10.10 -1.70 1.70
N TYR A 2 -8.95 -1.14 1.30
CA TYR A 2 -7.97 -1.85 0.48
C TYR A 2 -6.62 -1.89 1.18
N LEU A 3 -5.95 -3.05 1.12
CA LEU A 3 -4.54 -3.20 1.48
C LEU A 3 -3.77 -3.53 0.21
N ILE A 4 -2.88 -2.63 -0.22
CA ILE A 4 -1.96 -2.89 -1.34
C ILE A 4 -0.64 -3.38 -0.73
N THR A 5 -0.20 -4.57 -1.13
CA THR A 5 1.01 -5.24 -0.61
C THR A 5 1.94 -5.66 -1.75
N GLY A 6 3.11 -6.17 -1.39
CA GLY A 6 4.03 -6.82 -2.34
C GLY A 6 4.70 -5.87 -3.33
N GLY A 7 4.52 -4.56 -3.18
CA GLY A 7 5.05 -3.54 -4.08
C GLY A 7 6.15 -2.67 -3.46
N LYS A 8 6.64 -1.74 -4.28
CA LYS A 8 7.56 -0.67 -3.87
C LYS A 8 6.83 0.67 -3.92
N ILE A 9 6.70 1.34 -2.80
CA ILE A 9 5.95 2.60 -2.71
C ILE A 9 6.88 3.75 -3.03
N ILE A 10 6.53 4.56 -4.04
CA ILE A 10 7.26 5.77 -4.40
C ILE A 10 6.67 6.95 -3.61
N THR A 11 7.49 7.63 -2.82
CA THR A 11 7.18 8.94 -2.22
C THR A 11 8.03 10.03 -2.89
N GLU A 12 7.85 11.28 -2.48
CA GLU A 12 8.66 12.39 -2.99
C GLU A 12 10.15 12.26 -2.58
N GLU A 13 10.41 11.64 -1.44
CA GLU A 13 11.73 11.57 -0.81
C GLU A 13 12.45 10.25 -1.05
N ALA A 14 11.72 9.14 -1.20
CA ALA A 14 12.31 7.81 -1.26
C ALA A 14 11.42 6.74 -1.91
N ILE A 15 12.03 5.59 -2.20
CA ILE A 15 11.33 4.34 -2.47
C ILE A 15 11.27 3.53 -1.17
N LEU A 16 10.06 3.20 -0.73
CA LEU A 16 9.82 2.36 0.44
C LEU A 16 9.62 0.91 -0.01
N GLU A 17 10.55 0.03 0.37
CA GLU A 17 10.45 -1.42 0.17
C GLU A 17 10.07 -2.12 1.49
N GLY A 18 9.25 -3.17 1.43
CA GLY A 18 8.79 -3.89 2.61
C GLY A 18 7.69 -3.16 3.40
N PHE A 19 6.89 -2.34 2.72
CA PHE A 19 5.74 -1.64 3.28
C PHE A 19 4.46 -1.94 2.50
N ASP A 20 3.34 -1.97 3.21
CA ASP A 20 1.99 -2.07 2.65
C ASP A 20 1.26 -0.71 2.78
N LEU A 21 0.33 -0.47 1.86
CA LEU A 21 -0.47 0.75 1.80
C LEU A 21 -1.94 0.44 2.11
N LEU A 22 -2.46 1.01 3.21
CA LEU A 22 -3.87 0.91 3.57
C LEU A 22 -4.65 2.11 3.03
N ILE A 23 -5.72 1.84 2.28
CA ILE A 23 -6.62 2.84 1.72
C ILE A 23 -8.02 2.70 2.34
N ALA A 24 -8.51 3.79 2.90
CA ALA A 24 -9.87 3.92 3.41
C ALA A 24 -10.63 4.96 2.59
N GLY A 25 -11.62 4.50 1.81
CA GLY A 25 -12.36 5.37 0.90
C GLY A 25 -11.44 5.95 -0.17
N ASN A 26 -11.29 7.28 -0.18
CA ASN A 26 -10.49 8.04 -1.14
C ASN A 26 -9.17 8.58 -0.56
N ARG A 27 -8.69 8.05 0.56
CA ARG A 27 -7.45 8.51 1.20
C ARG A 27 -6.55 7.34 1.58
N ILE A 28 -5.25 7.60 1.55
CA ILE A 28 -4.27 6.77 2.24
C ILE A 28 -4.53 6.92 3.74
N GLU A 29 -4.89 5.82 4.38
CA GLU A 29 -5.11 5.76 5.83
C GLU A 29 -3.77 5.62 6.54
N LYS A 30 -2.95 4.64 6.12
CA LYS A 30 -1.64 4.33 6.72
C LYS A 30 -0.68 3.72 5.70
N VAL A 31 0.61 3.93 5.95
CA VAL A 31 1.72 3.12 5.41
C VAL A 31 2.28 2.32 6.58
N VAL A 32 2.33 1.00 6.46
CA VAL A 32 2.71 0.08 7.53
C VAL A 32 3.76 -0.89 7.01
N LYS A 33 4.61 -1.46 7.88
CA LYS A 33 5.53 -2.50 7.41
C LYS A 33 4.74 -3.71 6.94
N GLN A 34 5.28 -4.39 5.95
CA GLN A 34 4.64 -5.55 5.35
C GLN A 34 4.34 -6.61 6.41
N GLY A 35 3.08 -7.06 6.46
CA GLY A 35 2.61 -8.08 7.40
C GLY A 35 2.35 -7.61 8.84
N GLU A 36 2.59 -6.33 9.19
CA GLU A 36 2.19 -5.80 10.51
C GLU A 36 0.68 -5.53 10.61
N PHE A 37 0.03 -5.33 9.47
CA PHE A 37 -1.42 -5.18 9.40
C PHE A 37 -2.07 -6.53 9.05
N ASN A 38 -2.97 -6.99 9.91
CA ASN A 38 -3.72 -8.23 9.68
C ASN A 38 -5.10 -7.90 9.08
N PRO A 39 -5.31 -8.04 7.76
CA PRO A 39 -6.59 -7.74 7.15
C PRO A 39 -7.66 -8.73 7.60
N ASP A 40 -8.85 -8.20 7.91
CA ASP A 40 -10.05 -9.02 8.10
C ASP A 40 -10.80 -9.23 6.76
N GLU A 41 -11.90 -9.98 6.79
CA GLU A 41 -12.71 -10.31 5.60
C GLU A 41 -13.33 -9.08 4.90
N THR A 42 -13.35 -7.91 5.53
CA THR A 42 -13.89 -6.66 4.97
C THR A 42 -12.84 -5.87 4.17
N ILE A 43 -11.59 -6.34 4.16
CA ILE A 43 -10.47 -5.69 3.49
C ILE A 43 -10.08 -6.46 2.25
N GLN A 44 -10.12 -5.78 1.11
CA GLN A 44 -9.63 -6.34 -0.13
C GLN A 44 -8.12 -6.19 -0.19
N VAL A 45 -7.41 -7.31 -0.30
CA VAL A 45 -5.95 -7.33 -0.49
C VAL A 45 -5.63 -7.32 -1.99
N ILE A 46 -4.72 -6.45 -2.39
CA ILE A 46 -4.21 -6.32 -3.75
C ILE A 46 -2.70 -6.51 -3.69
N ASP A 47 -2.20 -7.57 -4.33
CA ASP A 47 -0.76 -7.79 -4.49
C ASP A 47 -0.27 -7.02 -5.72
N ALA A 48 0.75 -6.17 -5.54
CA ALA A 48 1.39 -5.42 -6.61
C ALA A 48 2.48 -6.24 -7.35
N GLU A 49 2.76 -7.48 -6.92
CA GLU A 49 3.64 -8.45 -7.57
C GLU A 49 5.06 -7.89 -7.84
N GLY A 50 5.61 -7.15 -6.88
CA GLY A 50 6.92 -6.48 -6.99
C GLY A 50 6.91 -5.17 -7.79
N GLY A 51 5.75 -4.76 -8.30
CA GLY A 51 5.55 -3.51 -9.05
C GLY A 51 5.67 -2.24 -8.19
N TYR A 52 5.58 -1.09 -8.87
CA TYR A 52 5.65 0.22 -8.24
C TYR A 52 4.25 0.78 -7.94
N ILE A 53 4.07 1.27 -6.72
CA ILE A 53 2.89 2.01 -6.28
C ILE A 53 3.28 3.48 -6.26
N SER A 54 2.68 4.30 -7.12
CA SER A 54 3.06 5.71 -7.29
C SER A 54 1.86 6.65 -7.16
N PRO A 55 2.08 7.92 -6.75
CA PRO A 55 1.09 8.96 -6.93
C PRO A 55 0.68 9.07 -8.40
N GLY A 56 -0.60 9.39 -8.64
CA GLY A 56 -1.05 9.69 -9.99
C GLY A 56 -0.32 10.93 -10.54
N PHE A 57 -0.03 10.92 -11.84
CA PHE A 57 0.53 12.09 -12.52
C PHE A 57 -0.51 13.20 -12.63
N SER A 58 -0.08 14.44 -12.44
CA SER A 58 -0.89 15.67 -12.53
C SER A 58 -0.43 16.56 -13.68
#